data_AF-A0A4U7CB62-F1
#
_entry.id   AF-A0A4U7CB62-F1
#
_cell.length_a   1.000
_cell.length_b   1.000
_cell.length_c   1.000
_cell.angle_alpha   90.00
_cell.angle_beta   90.00
_cell.angle_gamma   90.00
#
_symmetry.space_group_name_H-M   'P 1'
#
loop_
_entity.id
_entity.type
_entity.pdbx_description
1 polymer ?
#
loop_
_entity_poly.entity_id
_entity_poly.type
_entity_poly.pdbx_seq_one_letter_code
_entity_poly.pdbx_strand_id
1 'polypeptide(L)'
;MERGAIDVGDLAGPFDLQATLESGQSYLWNRADGETYDELHAHGGDAWYETVVDPIPGVTEERVAVRVRQEGGVHDGRLRWEASTDAEPLLTHLLRLDDDLDAILDATPDLPLLERAYDAYEGMRLTRDPVFPCLISFICSAQMRVARIHGMQRRLRETYGDAVALGDETYRAFPTPDQLAARTEEELRDLSLGYRAPYVQRTAEMVASGEADPLAAADLPYEEARESLTRFVGVGNKVADCVLLFSLGFLEAVPLDTWIRTTIEEYYPDCDRGSYAATSRAIRERFGGEFAGYAQTYVFYYLRAGGE
;
A
#
# COMPACT_ATOMS: atom_id res chain seq x y z
N MET A 1 -17.75 10.90 -16.96
CA MET A 1 -17.67 11.04 -15.50
C MET A 1 -18.90 10.37 -14.93
N GLU A 2 -18.68 9.24 -14.29
CA GLU A 2 -19.67 8.48 -13.54
C GLU A 2 -19.54 8.81 -12.05
N ARG A 3 -20.60 8.50 -11.31
CA ARG A 3 -20.68 8.71 -9.87
C ARG A 3 -21.46 7.57 -9.25
N GLY A 4 -21.02 7.13 -8.07
CA GLY A 4 -21.70 6.10 -7.31
C GLY A 4 -21.40 6.20 -5.82
N ALA A 5 -21.96 5.25 -5.08
CA ALA A 5 -21.70 5.11 -3.66
C ALA A 5 -21.74 3.64 -3.26
N ILE A 6 -20.81 3.23 -2.40
CA ILE A 6 -20.79 1.91 -1.76
C ILE A 6 -21.21 2.13 -0.30
N ASP A 7 -22.22 1.39 0.18
CA ASP A 7 -22.66 1.46 1.58
C ASP A 7 -21.72 0.62 2.46
N VAL A 8 -21.12 1.24 3.48
CA VAL A 8 -20.17 0.54 4.36
C VAL A 8 -20.89 -0.50 5.20
N GLY A 9 -22.18 -0.29 5.49
CA GLY A 9 -23.00 -1.26 6.23
C GLY A 9 -23.29 -2.55 5.47
N ASP A 10 -22.99 -2.61 4.17
CA ASP A 10 -23.11 -3.82 3.34
C ASP A 10 -21.80 -4.64 3.30
N LEU A 11 -20.70 -4.11 3.86
CA LEU A 11 -19.41 -4.80 3.93
C LEU A 11 -19.36 -5.78 5.09
N ALA A 12 -18.51 -6.81 4.98
CA ALA A 12 -18.18 -7.69 6.09
C ALA A 12 -17.11 -7.02 6.98
N GLY A 13 -17.57 -6.43 8.09
CA GLY A 13 -16.76 -5.64 9.02
C GLY A 13 -16.57 -4.17 8.61
N PRO A 14 -16.03 -3.33 9.53
CA PRO A 14 -15.95 -1.89 9.33
C PRO A 14 -15.01 -1.47 8.18
N PHE A 15 -15.10 -0.19 7.79
CA PHE A 15 -14.16 0.42 6.86
C PHE A 15 -13.82 1.86 7.25
N ASP A 16 -12.53 2.20 7.25
CA ASP A 16 -12.00 3.56 7.39
C ASP A 16 -11.06 3.87 6.22
N LEU A 17 -11.52 4.74 5.32
CA LEU A 17 -10.77 5.13 4.13
C LEU A 17 -9.46 5.86 4.47
N GLN A 18 -9.50 6.78 5.44
CA GLN A 18 -8.35 7.60 5.78
C GLN A 18 -7.26 6.76 6.46
N ALA A 19 -7.63 5.94 7.44
CA ALA A 19 -6.69 5.03 8.09
C ALA A 19 -6.10 4.06 7.06
N THR A 20 -6.92 3.52 6.16
CA THR A 20 -6.47 2.63 5.07
C THR A 20 -5.45 3.30 4.16
N LEU A 21 -5.69 4.53 3.71
CA LEU A 21 -4.82 5.20 2.73
C LEU A 21 -3.61 5.92 3.34
N GLU A 22 -3.64 6.25 4.64
CA GLU A 22 -2.58 7.00 5.34
C GLU A 22 -1.81 6.17 6.40
N SER A 23 -2.07 4.88 6.52
CA SER A 23 -1.30 3.97 7.39
C SER A 23 0.15 3.82 6.95
N GLY A 24 0.50 4.19 5.71
CA GLY A 24 1.84 4.01 5.13
C GLY A 24 1.97 2.77 4.24
N GLN A 25 0.84 2.10 3.94
CA GLN A 25 0.80 0.97 3.02
C GLN A 25 0.70 1.37 1.54
N SER A 26 0.13 2.53 1.24
CA SER A 26 0.01 3.05 -0.12
C SER A 26 0.60 4.45 -0.28
N TYR A 27 1.20 4.71 -1.43
CA TYR A 27 1.65 6.05 -1.83
C TYR A 27 1.04 6.45 -3.17
N LEU A 28 -0.01 5.75 -3.60
CA LEU A 28 -0.67 5.89 -4.90
C LEU A 28 -1.90 6.78 -4.88
N TRP A 29 -2.36 7.14 -3.68
CA TRP A 29 -3.46 8.05 -3.45
C TRP A 29 -2.94 9.41 -3.01
N ASN A 30 -3.63 10.47 -3.41
CA ASN A 30 -3.45 11.80 -2.85
C ASN A 30 -4.77 12.27 -2.26
N ARG A 31 -4.73 12.98 -1.14
CA ARG A 31 -5.84 13.82 -0.70
C ARG A 31 -5.92 15.04 -1.61
N ALA A 32 -7.12 15.38 -2.04
CA ALA A 32 -7.38 16.52 -2.92
C ALA A 32 -7.10 17.88 -2.26
N ASP A 33 -7.08 17.95 -0.93
CA ASP A 33 -6.67 19.14 -0.16
C ASP A 33 -5.14 19.28 -0.05
N GLY A 34 -4.37 18.26 -0.45
CA GLY A 34 -2.91 18.25 -0.41
C GLY A 34 -2.30 17.83 0.93
N GLU A 35 -3.10 17.44 1.92
CA GLU A 35 -2.65 17.18 3.30
C GLU A 35 -2.36 15.69 3.57
N THR A 36 -1.99 14.93 2.54
CA THR A 36 -1.68 13.50 2.69
C THR A 36 -0.45 13.29 3.55
N TYR A 37 -0.56 12.49 4.62
CA TYR A 37 0.49 12.25 5.62
C TYR A 37 0.90 13.47 6.46
N ASP A 38 0.06 14.52 6.54
CA ASP A 38 0.31 15.66 7.43
C ASP A 38 0.04 15.32 8.91
N GLU A 39 -0.88 14.39 9.16
CA GLU A 39 -1.22 13.88 10.50
C GLU A 39 -0.65 12.47 10.73
N LEU A 40 -0.14 12.22 11.94
CA LEU A 40 0.40 10.91 12.32
C LEU A 40 -0.69 9.89 12.68
N HIS A 41 -1.86 10.35 13.13
CA HIS A 41 -3.02 9.54 13.56
C HIS A 41 -4.26 9.79 12.68
N ALA A 42 -4.07 9.94 11.38
CA ALA A 42 -5.16 10.18 10.44
C ALA A 42 -6.17 8.99 10.40
N HIS A 43 -7.40 9.21 10.85
CA HIS A 43 -8.51 8.27 10.71
C HIS A 43 -9.86 9.02 10.79
N GLY A 44 -10.91 8.46 10.19
CA GLY A 44 -12.27 9.00 10.26
C GLY A 44 -12.53 10.31 9.49
N GLY A 45 -11.57 10.77 8.67
CA GLY A 45 -11.73 11.95 7.82
C GLY A 45 -12.63 11.73 6.61
N ASP A 46 -13.18 12.83 6.07
CA ASP A 46 -14.10 12.84 4.92
C ASP A 46 -13.50 13.46 3.65
N ALA A 47 -12.17 13.62 3.65
CA ALA A 47 -11.42 14.16 2.53
C ALA A 47 -11.58 13.32 1.26
N TRP A 48 -11.50 13.97 0.10
CA TRP A 48 -11.41 13.27 -1.17
C TRP A 48 -10.01 12.72 -1.37
N TYR A 49 -9.92 11.43 -1.65
CA TYR A 49 -8.72 10.77 -2.13
C TYR A 49 -8.84 10.52 -3.63
N GLU A 50 -7.75 10.73 -4.35
CA GLU A 50 -7.69 10.68 -5.81
C GLU A 50 -6.51 9.81 -6.28
N THR A 51 -6.75 9.06 -7.35
CA THR A 51 -5.72 8.27 -8.02
C THR A 51 -6.08 8.05 -9.50
N VAL A 52 -5.09 7.58 -10.25
CA VAL A 52 -5.25 7.13 -11.63
C VAL A 52 -4.61 5.77 -11.74
N VAL A 53 -5.39 4.81 -12.21
CA VAL A 53 -5.03 3.39 -12.21
C VAL A 53 -5.04 2.88 -13.64
N ASP A 54 -3.92 2.31 -14.08
CA ASP A 54 -3.82 1.59 -15.34
C ASP A 54 -4.68 0.31 -15.32
N PRO A 55 -5.01 -0.27 -16.49
CA PRO A 55 -5.76 -1.53 -16.55
C PRO A 55 -5.20 -2.60 -15.62
N ILE A 56 -6.09 -3.24 -14.86
CA ILE A 56 -5.76 -4.37 -13.98
C ILE A 56 -6.55 -5.58 -14.50
N PRO A 57 -5.87 -6.66 -14.94
CA PRO A 57 -6.53 -7.85 -15.48
C PRO A 57 -7.63 -8.38 -14.54
N GLY A 58 -8.84 -8.54 -15.07
CA GLY A 58 -10.00 -9.04 -14.31
C GLY A 58 -10.69 -8.01 -13.41
N VAL A 59 -10.23 -6.76 -13.37
CA VAL A 59 -10.81 -5.67 -12.56
C VAL A 59 -11.25 -4.50 -13.45
N THR A 60 -10.34 -3.98 -14.29
CA THR A 60 -10.64 -2.90 -15.26
C THR A 60 -9.78 -3.06 -16.51
N GLU A 61 -10.41 -2.90 -17.68
CA GLU A 61 -9.76 -3.01 -19.00
C GLU A 61 -9.22 -1.66 -19.52
N GLU A 62 -9.62 -0.56 -18.89
CA GLU A 62 -9.22 0.79 -19.26
C GLU A 62 -8.56 1.51 -18.08
N ARG A 63 -7.81 2.58 -18.41
CA ARG A 63 -7.23 3.46 -17.40
C ARG A 63 -8.33 4.27 -16.74
N VAL A 64 -8.39 4.24 -15.41
CA VAL A 64 -9.43 4.91 -14.62
C VAL A 64 -8.84 6.04 -13.80
N ALA A 65 -9.33 7.25 -13.99
CA ALA A 65 -9.17 8.33 -13.01
C ALA A 65 -10.34 8.25 -12.04
N VAL A 66 -10.06 8.16 -10.75
CA VAL A 66 -11.08 8.02 -9.70
C VAL A 66 -10.73 8.90 -8.51
N ARG A 67 -11.78 9.49 -7.92
CA ARG A 67 -11.74 10.05 -6.58
C ARG A 67 -12.82 9.40 -5.72
N VAL A 68 -12.52 9.19 -4.45
CA VAL A 68 -13.41 8.58 -3.46
C VAL A 68 -13.27 9.31 -2.14
N ARG A 69 -14.36 9.39 -1.37
CA ARG A 69 -14.35 9.80 0.03
C ARG A 69 -15.31 8.98 0.85
N GLN A 70 -15.07 8.89 2.14
CA GLN A 70 -16.01 8.33 3.09
C GLN A 70 -16.82 9.44 3.75
N GLU A 71 -18.14 9.28 3.82
CA GLU A 71 -19.00 10.13 4.63
C GLU A 71 -19.70 9.26 5.68
N GLY A 72 -19.71 9.68 6.95
CA GLY A 72 -20.29 8.89 8.05
C GLY A 72 -19.24 8.09 8.82
N GLY A 73 -19.68 7.13 9.64
CA GLY A 73 -18.79 6.33 10.48
C GLY A 73 -18.18 5.14 9.75
N VAL A 74 -17.41 4.34 10.49
CA VAL A 74 -16.75 3.13 9.97
C VAL A 74 -17.71 1.94 9.79
N HIS A 75 -18.94 2.02 10.31
CA HIS A 75 -19.96 0.97 10.23
C HIS A 75 -21.18 1.36 9.38
N ASP A 76 -21.50 2.65 9.32
CA ASP A 76 -22.71 3.18 8.70
C ASP A 76 -22.42 4.27 7.65
N GLY A 77 -21.15 4.38 7.27
CA GLY A 77 -20.68 5.35 6.30
C GLY A 77 -21.00 4.96 4.85
N ARG A 78 -20.65 5.84 3.93
CA ARG A 78 -20.76 5.62 2.49
C ARG A 78 -19.52 6.10 1.77
N LEU A 79 -18.98 5.25 0.91
CA LEU A 79 -17.89 5.60 0.00
C LEU A 79 -18.48 6.22 -1.26
N ARG A 80 -18.49 7.55 -1.33
CA ARG A 80 -18.91 8.26 -2.54
C ARG A 80 -17.73 8.40 -3.49
N TRP A 81 -17.95 8.10 -4.76
CA TRP A 81 -16.91 8.17 -5.77
C TRP A 81 -17.34 8.91 -7.03
N GLU A 82 -16.35 9.51 -7.71
CA GLU A 82 -16.47 10.04 -9.06
C GLU A 82 -15.33 9.45 -9.91
N ALA A 83 -15.64 8.94 -11.09
CA ALA A 83 -14.66 8.27 -11.93
C ALA A 83 -14.92 8.41 -13.43
N SER A 84 -13.94 8.03 -14.25
CA SER A 84 -14.08 8.04 -15.71
C SER A 84 -15.07 6.97 -16.22
N THR A 85 -15.23 5.88 -15.46
CA THR A 85 -16.09 4.71 -15.71
C THR A 85 -16.67 4.22 -14.38
N ASP A 86 -17.43 3.12 -14.36
CA ASP A 86 -17.90 2.52 -13.11
C ASP A 86 -16.70 2.07 -12.25
N ALA A 87 -16.50 2.72 -11.11
CA ALA A 87 -15.36 2.51 -10.23
C ALA A 87 -15.64 1.53 -9.09
N GLU A 88 -16.85 1.01 -8.94
CA GLU A 88 -17.17 0.11 -7.83
C GLU A 88 -16.30 -1.18 -7.83
N PRO A 89 -16.11 -1.91 -8.95
CA PRO A 89 -15.21 -3.07 -8.98
C PRO A 89 -13.76 -2.71 -8.66
N LEU A 90 -13.30 -1.56 -9.15
CA LEU A 90 -11.95 -1.07 -8.93
C LEU A 90 -11.72 -0.69 -7.47
N LEU A 91 -12.63 0.06 -6.86
CA LEU A 91 -12.54 0.47 -5.45
C LEU A 91 -12.66 -0.73 -4.53
N THR A 92 -13.55 -1.68 -4.84
CA THR A 92 -13.65 -2.96 -4.11
C THR A 92 -12.31 -3.67 -4.10
N HIS A 93 -11.66 -3.78 -5.27
CA HIS A 93 -10.36 -4.42 -5.38
C HIS A 93 -9.24 -3.67 -4.65
N LEU A 94 -9.06 -2.37 -4.89
CA LEU A 94 -7.93 -1.59 -4.38
C LEU A 94 -7.99 -1.39 -2.86
N LEU A 95 -9.20 -1.25 -2.30
CA LEU A 95 -9.45 -1.01 -0.88
C LEU A 95 -9.84 -2.29 -0.12
N ARG A 96 -9.80 -3.45 -0.81
CA ARG A 96 -10.16 -4.76 -0.28
C ARG A 96 -11.51 -4.78 0.43
N LEU A 97 -12.51 -4.17 -0.19
CA LEU A 97 -13.88 -4.16 0.35
C LEU A 97 -14.52 -5.56 0.29
N ASP A 98 -13.94 -6.46 -0.49
CA ASP A 98 -14.29 -7.88 -0.62
C ASP A 98 -13.74 -8.77 0.50
N ASP A 99 -12.83 -8.26 1.35
CA ASP A 99 -12.32 -9.01 2.50
C ASP A 99 -13.38 -9.05 3.63
N ASP A 100 -13.50 -10.18 4.33
CA ASP A 100 -14.30 -10.29 5.57
C ASP A 100 -13.44 -9.85 6.75
N LEU A 101 -13.48 -8.55 7.08
CA LEU A 101 -12.58 -7.98 8.06
C LEU A 101 -12.84 -8.55 9.46
N ASP A 102 -14.09 -8.80 9.82
CA ASP A 102 -14.44 -9.40 11.11
C ASP A 102 -13.84 -10.79 11.24
N ALA A 103 -14.02 -11.66 10.24
CA ALA A 103 -13.44 -13.00 10.25
C ALA A 103 -11.90 -12.98 10.24
N ILE A 104 -11.30 -12.01 9.55
CA ILE A 104 -9.85 -11.82 9.51
C ILE A 104 -9.31 -11.45 10.90
N LEU A 105 -9.93 -10.47 11.57
CA LEU A 105 -9.50 -10.03 12.90
C LEU A 105 -9.75 -11.13 13.94
N ASP A 106 -10.88 -11.83 13.89
CA ASP A 106 -11.20 -12.98 14.75
C ASP A 106 -10.21 -14.14 14.62
N ALA A 107 -9.58 -14.29 13.45
CA ALA A 107 -8.55 -15.31 13.21
C ALA A 107 -7.16 -14.92 13.75
N THR A 108 -6.96 -13.65 14.14
CA THR A 108 -5.71 -13.20 14.79
C THR A 108 -5.73 -13.52 16.30
N PRO A 109 -4.57 -13.69 16.94
CA PRO A 109 -4.53 -14.06 18.36
C PRO A 109 -4.87 -12.89 19.29
N ASP A 110 -5.49 -13.19 20.43
CA ASP A 110 -5.79 -12.25 21.51
C ASP A 110 -4.51 -11.72 22.19
N LEU A 111 -3.89 -10.71 21.58
CA LEU A 111 -2.71 -10.04 22.12
C LEU A 111 -3.06 -8.61 22.55
N PRO A 112 -2.69 -8.17 23.76
CA PRO A 112 -3.05 -6.82 24.24
C PRO A 112 -2.58 -5.68 23.31
N LEU A 113 -1.49 -5.87 22.58
CA LEU A 113 -1.02 -4.88 21.59
C LEU A 113 -1.92 -4.86 20.34
N LEU A 114 -2.40 -6.02 19.89
CA LEU A 114 -3.31 -6.10 18.75
C LEU A 114 -4.67 -5.50 19.11
N GLU A 115 -5.22 -5.82 20.28
CA GLU A 115 -6.47 -5.23 20.80
C GLU A 115 -6.41 -3.70 20.78
N ARG A 116 -5.37 -3.10 21.38
CA ARG A 116 -5.21 -1.63 21.36
C ARG A 116 -5.05 -1.05 19.95
N ALA A 117 -4.36 -1.75 19.06
CA ALA A 117 -4.15 -1.28 17.69
C ALA A 117 -5.46 -1.37 16.88
N TYR A 118 -6.23 -2.44 17.04
CA TYR A 118 -7.54 -2.62 16.40
C TYR A 118 -8.55 -1.59 16.90
N ASP A 119 -8.62 -1.35 18.21
CA ASP A 119 -9.48 -0.32 18.79
C ASP A 119 -9.13 1.09 18.28
N ALA A 120 -7.84 1.38 18.08
CA ALA A 120 -7.39 2.70 17.65
C ALA A 120 -7.67 2.99 16.16
N TYR A 121 -7.74 1.97 15.31
CA TYR A 121 -7.85 2.11 13.86
C TYR A 121 -8.92 1.19 13.27
N GLU A 122 -10.04 1.09 13.95
CA GLU A 122 -11.19 0.29 13.54
C GLU A 122 -11.56 0.56 12.06
N GLY A 123 -11.72 -0.51 11.29
CA GLY A 123 -12.06 -0.42 9.86
C GLY A 123 -10.87 -0.18 8.93
N MET A 124 -9.64 -0.05 9.43
CA MET A 124 -8.47 -0.02 8.56
C MET A 124 -8.33 -1.35 7.80
N ARG A 125 -8.30 -1.29 6.47
CA ARG A 125 -8.08 -2.45 5.60
C ARG A 125 -6.69 -2.42 4.98
N LEU A 126 -6.28 -3.53 4.38
CA LEU A 126 -5.11 -3.53 3.52
C LEU A 126 -5.45 -2.89 2.16
N THR A 127 -4.44 -2.37 1.47
CA THR A 127 -4.59 -2.02 0.05
C THR A 127 -4.18 -3.19 -0.86
N ARG A 128 -4.60 -3.10 -2.12
CA ARG A 128 -4.18 -3.99 -3.21
C ARG A 128 -3.72 -3.12 -4.39
N ASP A 129 -2.61 -2.42 -4.19
CA ASP A 129 -2.06 -1.45 -5.15
C ASP A 129 -1.53 -2.16 -6.42
N PRO A 130 -1.53 -1.49 -7.59
CA PRO A 130 -0.83 -2.00 -8.77
C PRO A 130 0.66 -2.28 -8.50
N VAL A 131 1.13 -3.44 -8.95
CA VAL A 131 2.44 -4.00 -8.54
C VAL A 131 3.64 -3.13 -8.88
N PHE A 132 3.69 -2.57 -10.09
CA PHE A 132 4.85 -1.76 -10.51
C PHE A 132 4.93 -0.44 -9.71
N PRO A 133 3.86 0.38 -9.61
CA PRO A 133 3.86 1.55 -8.73
C PRO A 133 4.14 1.23 -7.26
N CYS A 134 3.62 0.11 -6.73
CA CYS A 134 3.90 -0.36 -5.38
C CYS A 134 5.40 -0.65 -5.19
N LEU A 135 6.00 -1.40 -6.12
CA LEU A 135 7.42 -1.73 -6.15
C LEU A 135 8.30 -0.47 -6.12
N ILE A 136 8.05 0.49 -7.00
CA ILE A 136 8.81 1.75 -7.04
C ILE A 136 8.64 2.54 -5.74
N SER A 137 7.41 2.57 -5.19
CA SER A 137 7.13 3.25 -3.92
C SER A 137 7.94 2.66 -2.76
N PHE A 138 8.02 1.34 -2.66
CA PHE A 138 8.77 0.70 -1.57
C PHE A 138 10.28 0.68 -1.79
N ILE A 139 10.80 0.71 -3.03
CA ILE A 139 12.21 1.04 -3.29
C ILE A 139 12.52 2.44 -2.73
N CYS A 140 11.65 3.42 -2.99
CA CYS A 140 11.76 4.78 -2.43
C CYS A 140 11.64 4.83 -0.89
N SER A 141 11.01 3.82 -0.27
CA SER A 141 10.74 3.79 1.18
C SER A 141 11.96 3.46 2.06
N ALA A 142 12.98 2.81 1.51
CA ALA A 142 14.11 2.34 2.31
C ALA A 142 14.76 3.51 3.06
N GLN A 143 14.85 3.47 4.41
CA GLN A 143 15.38 4.56 5.24
C GLN A 143 14.74 5.94 4.96
N MET A 144 13.42 6.03 4.96
CA MET A 144 12.67 7.25 4.62
C MET A 144 11.44 7.45 5.51
N ARG A 145 10.90 8.68 5.54
CA ARG A 145 9.64 9.03 6.21
C ARG A 145 8.48 9.03 5.21
N VAL A 146 7.30 8.59 5.63
CA VAL A 146 6.13 8.40 4.75
C VAL A 146 5.75 9.63 3.92
N ALA A 147 5.70 10.82 4.52
CA ALA A 147 5.44 12.07 3.78
C ALA A 147 6.50 12.37 2.70
N ARG A 148 7.77 12.01 2.93
CA ARG A 148 8.82 12.19 1.91
C ARG A 148 8.70 11.16 0.79
N ILE A 149 8.31 9.92 1.11
CA ILE A 149 8.05 8.87 0.11
C ILE A 149 6.92 9.31 -0.81
N HIS A 150 5.79 9.72 -0.22
CA HIS A 150 4.64 10.25 -0.94
C HIS A 150 5.02 11.42 -1.85
N GLY A 151 5.78 12.39 -1.32
CA GLY A 151 6.28 13.51 -2.11
C GLY A 151 7.15 13.10 -3.32
N MET A 152 7.95 12.03 -3.21
CA MET A 152 8.69 11.48 -4.37
C MET A 152 7.72 10.92 -5.41
N GLN A 153 6.72 10.15 -4.99
CA GLN A 153 5.74 9.56 -5.90
C GLN A 153 4.90 10.62 -6.60
N ARG A 154 4.48 11.67 -5.87
CA ARG A 154 3.77 12.82 -6.43
C ARG A 154 4.59 13.52 -7.52
N ARG A 155 5.87 13.81 -7.26
CA ARG A 155 6.77 14.42 -8.26
C ARG A 155 6.98 13.54 -9.49
N LEU A 156 7.10 12.22 -9.31
CA LEU A 156 7.18 11.27 -10.42
C LEU A 156 5.94 11.34 -11.32
N ARG A 157 4.73 11.30 -10.73
CA ARG A 157 3.46 11.45 -11.45
C ARG A 157 3.35 12.79 -12.17
N GLU A 158 3.61 13.88 -11.47
CA GLU A 158 3.49 15.24 -12.02
C GLU A 158 4.45 15.47 -13.19
N THR A 159 5.64 14.88 -13.15
CA THR A 159 6.71 15.15 -14.13
C THR A 159 6.66 14.18 -15.31
N TYR A 160 6.39 12.90 -15.08
CA TYR A 160 6.48 11.85 -16.11
C TYR A 160 5.19 11.09 -16.38
N GLY A 161 4.15 11.31 -15.58
CA GLY A 161 2.86 10.64 -15.72
C GLY A 161 1.99 11.24 -16.81
N ASP A 162 1.24 10.36 -17.49
CA ASP A 162 0.25 10.77 -18.47
C ASP A 162 -0.87 11.60 -17.83
N ALA A 163 -1.35 12.61 -18.56
CA ALA A 163 -2.52 13.38 -18.16
C ALA A 163 -3.81 12.58 -18.44
N VAL A 164 -4.70 12.53 -17.46
CA VAL A 164 -6.01 11.89 -17.58
C VAL A 164 -7.09 12.86 -17.13
N ALA A 165 -8.08 13.12 -17.97
CA ALA A 165 -9.17 14.02 -17.65
C ALA A 165 -10.29 13.29 -16.89
N LEU A 166 -10.84 13.94 -15.88
CA LEU A 166 -12.06 13.53 -15.20
C LEU A 166 -12.92 14.77 -14.97
N GLY A 167 -13.93 14.94 -15.82
CA GLY A 167 -14.69 16.19 -15.88
C GLY A 167 -13.82 17.34 -16.37
N ASP A 168 -13.78 18.45 -15.62
CA ASP A 168 -12.98 19.63 -15.92
C ASP A 168 -11.57 19.58 -15.30
N GLU A 169 -11.28 18.55 -14.51
CA GLU A 169 -10.02 18.38 -13.79
C GLU A 169 -9.07 17.44 -14.55
N THR A 170 -7.76 17.67 -14.39
CA THR A 170 -6.70 16.83 -14.98
C THR A 170 -5.86 16.17 -13.90
N TYR A 171 -5.81 14.85 -13.94
CA TYR A 171 -5.07 13.99 -13.04
C TYR A 171 -3.82 13.44 -13.73
N ARG A 172 -2.87 12.89 -12.95
CA ARG A 172 -1.62 12.32 -13.44
C ARG A 172 -1.50 10.85 -13.07
N ALA A 173 -1.37 10.00 -14.08
CA ALA A 173 -1.05 8.58 -13.89
C ALA A 173 0.31 8.38 -13.22
N PHE A 174 0.51 7.23 -12.58
CA PHE A 174 1.86 6.81 -12.25
C PHE A 174 2.66 6.57 -13.54
N PRO A 175 3.93 6.98 -13.63
CA PRO A 175 4.74 6.71 -14.82
C PRO A 175 4.84 5.21 -15.11
N THR A 176 4.66 4.84 -16.37
CA THR A 176 4.87 3.47 -16.85
C THR A 176 6.34 3.04 -16.71
N PRO A 177 6.64 1.71 -16.75
CA PRO A 177 8.01 1.22 -16.80
C PRO A 177 8.85 1.89 -17.89
N ASP A 178 8.33 2.01 -19.11
CA ASP A 178 9.02 2.66 -20.23
C ASP A 178 9.33 4.14 -19.95
N GLN A 179 8.37 4.87 -19.37
CA GLN A 179 8.56 6.28 -19.03
C GLN A 179 9.68 6.49 -18.01
N LEU A 180 9.80 5.63 -17.00
CA LEU A 180 10.87 5.69 -16.01
C LEU A 180 12.21 5.16 -16.53
N ALA A 181 12.20 4.09 -17.32
CA ALA A 181 13.41 3.53 -17.94
C ALA A 181 14.07 4.54 -18.90
N ALA A 182 13.27 5.39 -19.55
CA ALA A 182 13.76 6.44 -20.44
C ALA A 182 14.31 7.68 -19.72
N ARG A 183 14.39 7.69 -18.38
CA ARG A 183 14.99 8.79 -17.60
C ARG A 183 16.43 8.48 -17.26
N THR A 184 17.22 9.52 -17.09
CA THR A 184 18.58 9.45 -16.55
C THR A 184 18.57 9.42 -15.03
N GLU A 185 19.66 8.92 -14.42
CA GLU A 185 19.84 8.97 -12.97
C GLU A 185 19.76 10.40 -12.42
N GLU A 186 20.32 11.39 -13.14
CA GLU A 186 20.31 12.80 -12.75
C GLU A 186 18.89 13.37 -12.67
N GLU A 187 18.08 13.14 -13.70
CA GLU A 187 16.67 13.55 -13.73
C GLU A 187 15.85 12.96 -12.56
N LEU A 188 16.09 11.69 -12.23
CA LEU A 188 15.43 11.05 -11.09
C LEU A 188 15.93 11.59 -9.75
N ARG A 189 17.21 12.01 -9.65
CA ARG A 189 17.75 12.67 -8.45
C ARG A 189 17.13 14.04 -8.23
N ASP A 190 16.82 14.78 -9.29
CA ASP A 190 16.14 16.07 -9.20
C ASP A 190 14.74 15.94 -8.59
N LEU A 191 14.09 14.79 -8.74
CA LEU A 191 12.83 14.46 -8.04
C LEU A 191 13.03 13.96 -6.60
N SER A 192 14.24 14.14 -6.05
CA SER A 192 14.65 13.81 -4.68
C SER A 192 14.69 12.32 -4.34
N LEU A 193 14.86 11.43 -5.33
CA LEU A 193 15.03 9.98 -5.06
C LEU A 193 16.38 9.68 -4.37
N GLY A 194 17.37 10.56 -4.52
CA GLY A 194 18.68 10.43 -3.91
C GLY A 194 19.42 9.18 -4.43
N TYR A 195 20.03 8.40 -3.53
CA TYR A 195 20.75 7.18 -3.91
C TYR A 195 19.84 6.08 -4.52
N ARG A 196 18.52 6.23 -4.44
CA ARG A 196 17.54 5.28 -4.97
C ARG A 196 17.25 5.52 -6.46
N ALA A 197 17.64 6.68 -7.01
CA ALA A 197 17.49 6.99 -8.41
C ALA A 197 18.01 5.88 -9.36
N PRO A 198 19.26 5.38 -9.23
CA PRO A 198 19.72 4.29 -10.10
C PRO A 198 18.96 2.97 -9.86
N TYR A 199 18.39 2.75 -8.67
CA TYR A 199 17.61 1.54 -8.36
C TYR A 199 16.26 1.57 -9.05
N VAL A 200 15.58 2.72 -9.01
CA VAL A 200 14.32 2.97 -9.70
C VAL A 200 14.52 2.87 -11.21
N GLN A 201 15.56 3.52 -11.75
CA GLN A 201 15.88 3.47 -13.17
C GLN A 201 16.10 2.03 -13.64
N ARG A 202 17.00 1.30 -12.97
CA ARG A 202 17.34 -0.07 -13.37
C ARG A 202 16.17 -1.03 -13.20
N THR A 203 15.38 -0.89 -12.14
CA THR A 203 14.16 -1.69 -11.95
C THR A 203 13.15 -1.41 -13.06
N ALA A 204 12.95 -0.14 -13.45
CA ALA A 204 12.07 0.21 -14.56
C ALA A 204 12.56 -0.38 -15.89
N GLU A 205 13.87 -0.36 -16.17
CA GLU A 205 14.46 -1.01 -17.35
C GLU A 205 14.20 -2.53 -17.37
N MET A 206 14.36 -3.20 -16.23
CA MET A 206 14.13 -4.64 -16.12
C MET A 206 12.68 -5.00 -16.47
N VAL A 207 11.71 -4.19 -16.02
CA VAL A 207 10.29 -4.39 -16.32
C VAL A 207 9.95 -4.01 -17.76
N ALA A 208 10.41 -2.85 -18.24
CA ALA A 208 10.15 -2.36 -19.59
C ALA A 208 10.71 -3.29 -20.68
N SER A 209 11.88 -3.89 -20.44
CA SER A 209 12.51 -4.83 -21.38
C SER A 209 11.97 -6.26 -21.28
N GLY A 210 11.15 -6.57 -20.28
CA GLY A 210 10.69 -7.93 -19.98
C GLY A 210 11.76 -8.84 -19.38
N GLU A 211 12.89 -8.30 -18.90
CA GLU A 211 13.92 -9.05 -18.16
C GLU A 211 13.36 -9.65 -16.86
N ALA A 212 12.47 -8.92 -16.18
CA ALA A 212 11.76 -9.37 -14.99
C ALA A 212 10.37 -8.75 -14.89
N ASP A 213 9.38 -9.54 -14.49
CA ASP A 213 8.02 -9.09 -14.23
C ASP A 213 7.71 -9.31 -12.74
N PRO A 214 7.41 -8.25 -11.95
CA PRO A 214 7.09 -8.43 -10.54
C PRO A 214 5.76 -9.17 -10.31
N LEU A 215 4.86 -9.20 -11.30
CA LEU A 215 3.60 -9.97 -11.21
C LEU A 215 3.86 -11.47 -11.19
N ALA A 216 4.98 -11.95 -11.74
CA ALA A 216 5.35 -13.36 -11.74
C ALA A 216 5.52 -13.95 -10.32
N ALA A 217 5.63 -13.11 -9.29
CA ALA A 217 5.68 -13.54 -7.90
C ALA A 217 4.31 -13.97 -7.35
N ALA A 218 3.19 -13.57 -7.98
CA ALA A 218 1.83 -13.86 -7.49
C ALA A 218 1.50 -15.37 -7.47
N ASP A 219 2.09 -16.14 -8.39
CA ASP A 219 1.83 -17.58 -8.53
C ASP A 219 2.84 -18.46 -7.76
N LEU A 220 3.73 -17.85 -6.97
CA LEU A 220 4.78 -18.57 -6.22
C LEU A 220 4.40 -18.76 -4.74
N PRO A 221 4.91 -19.82 -4.08
CA PRO A 221 4.88 -19.92 -2.63
C PRO A 221 5.56 -18.71 -1.98
N TYR A 222 5.05 -18.23 -0.84
CA TYR A 222 5.49 -16.98 -0.20
C TYR A 222 7.02 -16.80 -0.12
N GLU A 223 7.76 -17.80 0.36
CA GLU A 223 9.23 -17.68 0.45
C GLU A 223 9.91 -17.53 -0.92
N GLU A 224 9.43 -18.23 -1.94
CA GLU A 224 9.91 -18.14 -3.33
C GLU A 224 9.48 -16.82 -3.97
N ALA A 225 8.25 -16.37 -3.72
CA ALA A 225 7.74 -15.08 -4.15
C ALA A 225 8.62 -13.93 -3.61
N ARG A 226 8.98 -13.99 -2.31
CA ARG A 226 9.89 -13.02 -1.70
C ARG A 226 11.27 -13.05 -2.32
N GLU A 227 11.86 -14.24 -2.47
CA GLU A 227 13.17 -14.38 -3.13
C GLU A 227 13.13 -13.82 -4.56
N SER A 228 12.04 -14.08 -5.28
CA SER A 228 11.87 -13.61 -6.66
C SER A 228 11.92 -12.08 -6.77
N LEU A 229 11.27 -11.38 -5.85
CA LEU A 229 11.25 -9.91 -5.81
C LEU A 229 12.60 -9.31 -5.41
N THR A 230 13.41 -10.00 -4.60
CA THR A 230 14.76 -9.51 -4.25
C THR A 230 15.75 -9.46 -5.41
N ARG A 231 15.37 -10.00 -6.58
CA ARG A 231 16.16 -9.87 -7.82
C ARG A 231 16.09 -8.47 -8.42
N PHE A 232 15.07 -7.67 -8.09
CA PHE A 232 14.97 -6.28 -8.52
C PHE A 232 15.97 -5.40 -7.76
N VAL A 233 16.52 -4.40 -8.45
CA VAL A 233 17.55 -3.53 -7.88
C VAL A 233 16.96 -2.63 -6.80
N GLY A 234 17.56 -2.62 -5.61
CA GLY A 234 17.08 -1.87 -4.46
C GLY A 234 16.01 -2.60 -3.63
N VAL A 235 15.68 -3.86 -3.98
CA VAL A 235 14.73 -4.68 -3.24
C VAL A 235 15.44 -5.66 -2.32
N GLY A 236 15.38 -5.40 -1.01
CA GLY A 236 15.70 -6.39 0.03
C GLY A 236 14.44 -7.07 0.58
N ASN A 237 14.60 -8.01 1.51
CA ASN A 237 13.48 -8.79 2.07
C ASN A 237 12.30 -7.92 2.54
N LYS A 238 12.56 -6.80 3.25
CA LYS A 238 11.49 -5.88 3.70
C LYS A 238 10.70 -5.29 2.54
N VAL A 239 11.39 -4.84 1.49
CA VAL A 239 10.75 -4.23 0.32
C VAL A 239 9.94 -5.29 -0.44
N ALA A 240 10.48 -6.50 -0.59
CA ALA A 240 9.77 -7.63 -1.16
C ALA A 240 8.50 -7.94 -0.36
N ASP A 241 8.58 -8.05 0.97
CA ASP A 241 7.42 -8.31 1.83
C ASP A 241 6.36 -7.20 1.74
N CYS A 242 6.75 -5.93 1.60
CA CYS A 242 5.78 -4.84 1.37
C CYS A 242 5.02 -5.01 0.04
N VAL A 243 5.71 -5.38 -1.04
CA VAL A 243 5.07 -5.58 -2.36
C VAL A 243 4.18 -6.83 -2.33
N LEU A 244 4.61 -7.89 -1.65
CA LEU A 244 3.80 -9.10 -1.46
C LEU A 244 2.50 -8.79 -0.72
N LEU A 245 2.58 -8.02 0.36
CA LEU A 245 1.43 -7.69 1.22
C LEU A 245 0.46 -6.72 0.53
N PHE A 246 0.97 -5.56 0.09
CA PHE A 246 0.15 -4.42 -0.32
C PHE A 246 -0.21 -4.41 -1.80
N SER A 247 0.24 -5.42 -2.57
CA SER A 247 -0.08 -5.54 -3.99
C SER A 247 -0.43 -6.97 -4.41
N LEU A 248 0.39 -7.96 -4.05
CA LEU A 248 0.26 -9.31 -4.63
C LEU A 248 -0.60 -10.29 -3.82
N GLY A 249 -1.17 -9.86 -2.69
CA GLY A 249 -2.18 -10.66 -2.01
C GLY A 249 -1.69 -11.59 -0.91
N PHE A 250 -0.40 -11.57 -0.56
CA PHE A 250 0.16 -12.41 0.49
C PHE A 250 -0.16 -11.85 1.87
N LEU A 251 -1.34 -12.18 2.39
CA LEU A 251 -1.85 -11.69 3.68
C LEU A 251 -1.02 -12.17 4.87
N GLU A 252 -0.19 -13.19 4.69
CA GLU A 252 0.74 -13.67 5.70
C GLU A 252 2.02 -12.84 5.78
N ALA A 253 2.31 -11.98 4.81
CA ALA A 253 3.58 -11.26 4.74
C ALA A 253 3.73 -10.23 5.88
N VAL A 254 4.90 -10.21 6.53
CA VAL A 254 5.23 -9.27 7.62
C VAL A 254 6.55 -8.55 7.31
N PRO A 255 6.52 -7.32 6.78
CA PRO A 255 7.71 -6.55 6.48
C PRO A 255 8.46 -6.13 7.75
N LEU A 256 9.65 -6.68 7.98
CA LEU A 256 10.48 -6.36 9.16
C LEU A 256 11.25 -5.02 9.02
N ASP A 257 10.50 -3.92 9.08
CA ASP A 257 11.05 -2.56 9.12
C ASP A 257 11.57 -2.19 10.53
N THR A 258 11.94 -0.92 10.75
CA THR A 258 12.46 -0.49 12.06
C THR A 258 11.41 -0.57 13.16
N TRP A 259 10.14 -0.24 12.87
CA TRP A 259 9.07 -0.24 13.87
C TRP A 259 8.67 -1.67 14.26
N ILE A 260 8.56 -2.57 13.29
CA ILE A 260 8.30 -3.99 13.58
C ILE A 260 9.49 -4.65 14.28
N ARG A 261 10.73 -4.24 13.99
CA ARG A 261 11.89 -4.70 14.76
C ARG A 261 11.83 -4.23 16.22
N THR A 262 11.54 -2.96 16.46
CA THR A 262 11.33 -2.44 17.82
C THR A 262 10.16 -3.17 18.51
N THR A 263 9.07 -3.44 17.79
CA THR A 263 7.94 -4.23 18.30
C THR A 263 8.39 -5.61 18.77
N ILE A 264 9.19 -6.32 17.95
CA ILE A 264 9.73 -7.62 18.31
C ILE A 264 10.63 -7.50 19.54
N GLU A 265 11.52 -6.52 19.59
CA GLU A 265 12.44 -6.32 20.71
C GLU A 265 11.70 -6.03 22.04
N GLU A 266 10.63 -5.24 22.01
CA GLU A 266 9.91 -4.77 23.21
C GLU A 266 8.79 -5.73 23.65
N TYR A 267 8.02 -6.28 22.70
CA TYR A 267 6.79 -7.01 23.00
C TYR A 267 6.93 -8.53 22.78
N TYR A 268 7.77 -8.95 21.83
CA TYR A 268 7.88 -10.36 21.42
C TYR A 268 9.35 -10.80 21.23
N PRO A 269 10.23 -10.64 22.24
CA PRO A 269 11.67 -10.88 22.07
C PRO A 269 12.00 -12.34 21.71
N ASP A 270 11.11 -13.28 21.99
CA ASP A 270 11.20 -14.68 21.60
C ASP A 270 11.00 -14.90 20.08
N CYS A 271 10.47 -13.90 19.36
CA CYS A 271 10.41 -13.90 17.90
C CYS A 271 11.72 -13.49 17.24
N ASP A 272 12.68 -12.88 17.96
CA ASP A 272 14.01 -12.64 17.39
C ASP A 272 14.81 -13.95 17.32
N ARG A 273 14.99 -14.45 16.09
CA ARG A 273 15.69 -15.71 15.79
C ARG A 273 17.01 -15.49 15.06
N GLY A 274 17.56 -14.27 15.09
CA GLY A 274 18.90 -13.93 14.58
C GLY A 274 19.07 -13.91 13.06
N SER A 275 18.07 -14.34 12.28
CA SER A 275 18.05 -14.22 10.81
C SER A 275 16.71 -13.69 10.34
N TYR A 276 16.70 -12.96 9.21
CA TYR A 276 15.46 -12.37 8.68
C TYR A 276 14.38 -13.42 8.49
N ALA A 277 14.70 -14.56 7.86
CA ALA A 277 13.73 -15.60 7.54
C ALA A 277 13.14 -16.26 8.79
N ALA A 278 13.98 -16.57 9.80
CA ALA A 278 13.51 -17.18 11.03
C ALA A 278 12.69 -16.20 11.88
N THR A 279 13.13 -14.94 11.99
CA THR A 279 12.39 -13.88 12.69
C THR A 279 11.06 -13.59 12.00
N SER A 280 11.05 -13.48 10.67
CA SER A 280 9.84 -13.31 9.84
C SER A 280 8.86 -14.45 10.05
N ARG A 281 9.30 -15.71 10.05
CA ARG A 281 8.43 -16.86 10.34
C ARG A 281 7.85 -16.80 11.76
N ALA A 282 8.69 -16.54 12.76
CA ALA A 282 8.26 -16.49 14.15
C ALA A 282 7.20 -15.39 14.40
N ILE A 283 7.43 -14.18 13.88
CA ILE A 283 6.45 -13.09 14.06
C ILE A 283 5.16 -13.33 13.26
N ARG A 284 5.24 -13.95 12.06
CA ARG A 284 4.04 -14.36 11.31
C ARG A 284 3.19 -15.33 12.12
N GLU A 285 3.80 -16.39 12.64
CA GLU A 285 3.12 -17.35 13.52
C GLU A 285 2.52 -16.67 14.76
N ARG A 286 3.26 -15.73 15.36
CA ARG A 286 2.80 -14.95 16.52
C ARG A 286 1.61 -14.04 16.21
N PHE A 287 1.48 -13.56 14.98
CA PHE A 287 0.43 -12.64 14.53
C PHE A 287 -0.74 -13.33 13.81
N GLY A 288 -0.87 -14.65 13.92
CA GLY A 288 -2.02 -15.39 13.36
C GLY A 288 -1.75 -16.08 12.02
N GLY A 289 -0.50 -16.11 11.55
CA GLY A 289 -0.10 -16.85 10.36
C GLY A 289 -0.67 -16.26 9.09
N GLU A 290 -1.82 -16.78 8.64
CA GLU A 290 -2.48 -16.43 7.38
C GLU A 290 -2.80 -14.93 7.27
N PHE A 291 -3.21 -14.29 8.36
CA PHE A 291 -3.57 -12.86 8.39
C PHE A 291 -2.55 -11.98 9.11
N ALA A 292 -1.31 -12.47 9.27
CA ALA A 292 -0.28 -11.76 10.01
C ALA A 292 0.04 -10.36 9.45
N GLY A 293 -0.15 -10.13 8.15
CA GLY A 293 0.03 -8.83 7.50
C GLY A 293 -1.03 -7.80 7.88
N TYR A 294 -2.27 -8.23 8.16
CA TYR A 294 -3.30 -7.36 8.75
C TYR A 294 -2.85 -6.93 10.15
N ALA A 295 -2.55 -7.88 11.04
CA ALA A 295 -2.07 -7.60 12.39
C ALA A 295 -0.84 -6.69 12.41
N GLN A 296 0.16 -6.97 11.56
CA GLN A 296 1.35 -6.13 11.44
C GLN A 296 1.03 -4.70 10.98
N THR A 297 0.09 -4.51 10.06
CA THR A 297 -0.23 -3.18 9.54
C THR A 297 -0.87 -2.30 10.61
N TYR A 298 -1.78 -2.86 11.42
CA TYR A 298 -2.34 -2.21 12.61
C TYR A 298 -1.27 -1.84 13.62
N VAL A 299 -0.40 -2.79 14.00
CA VAL A 299 0.68 -2.54 14.95
C VAL A 299 1.66 -1.49 14.45
N PHE A 300 2.06 -1.58 13.17
CA PHE A 300 2.94 -0.61 12.54
C PHE A 300 2.36 0.79 12.63
N TYR A 301 1.07 0.95 12.28
CA TYR A 301 0.45 2.27 12.26
C TYR A 301 0.31 2.84 13.68
N TYR A 302 -0.15 2.03 14.62
CA TYR A 302 -0.30 2.37 16.03
C TYR A 302 1.00 2.84 16.69
N LEU A 303 2.08 2.06 16.55
CA LEU A 303 3.35 2.42 17.18
C LEU A 303 4.04 3.60 16.49
N ARG A 304 3.97 3.67 15.14
CA ARG A 304 4.54 4.79 14.38
C ARG A 304 3.90 6.13 14.77
N ALA A 305 2.62 6.11 15.08
CA ALA A 305 1.90 7.30 15.47
C ALA A 305 2.20 7.74 16.91
N GLY A 306 2.91 6.94 17.70
CA GLY A 306 3.27 7.26 19.08
C GLY A 306 2.30 6.68 20.10
N GLY A 307 1.62 5.58 19.77
CA GLY A 307 0.79 4.84 20.70
C GLY A 307 1.59 4.25 21.87
N GLU A 308 1.55 4.93 23.01
CA GLU A 308 1.63 4.42 24.38
C GLU A 308 0.77 5.28 25.32
#